data_AF-A0A940I5E6-F1
#
_entry.id   AF-A0A940I5E6-F1
#
_cell.length_a   1.000
_cell.length_b   1.000
_cell.length_c   1.000
_cell.angle_alpha   90.00
_cell.angle_beta   90.00
_cell.angle_gamma   90.00
#
_symmetry.space_group_name_H-M   'P 1'
#
loop_
_entity.id
_entity.type
_entity.pdbx_description
1 polymer ?
#
loop_
_entity_poly.entity_id
_entity_poly.type
_entity_poly.pdbx_seq_one_letter_code
_entity_poly.pdbx_strand_id
1 'polypeptide(L)'
;MPFYVYERIERENEYIFNKISIFKAIPRRIIKPKLDEIKDICVKDKCGWKLSSDDITNSLINNNSELIKGPKYVLVIDLKPKNREAVSLFQIENIYGYSYKDWTPLCLELREVRDERYVYVKDIENQKNNVKVDKKTFQVKIYEFLYIQMGLESGKLNWGMVGTVNAALLWPDAMRYFIEKCIHFTE
;
A
#
# COMPACT_ATOMS: atom_id res chain seq x y z
N MET A 1 -10.74 4.45 1.54
CA MET A 1 -9.29 4.45 1.79
C MET A 1 -8.63 5.32 0.74
N PRO A 2 -8.24 6.57 1.08
CA PRO A 2 -7.50 7.43 0.18
C PRO A 2 -6.02 7.07 0.19
N PHE A 3 -5.38 7.35 -0.94
CA PHE A 3 -3.95 7.22 -1.12
C PHE A 3 -3.38 8.59 -1.47
N TYR A 4 -2.14 8.81 -1.10
CA TYR A 4 -1.45 10.08 -1.24
C TYR A 4 -0.07 9.84 -1.82
N VAL A 5 0.36 10.75 -2.69
CA VAL A 5 1.76 10.83 -3.12
C VAL A 5 2.51 11.70 -2.12
N TYR A 6 3.60 11.17 -1.59
CA TYR A 6 4.55 11.93 -0.79
C TYR A 6 5.91 11.97 -1.47
N GLU A 7 6.60 13.09 -1.34
CA GLU A 7 8.06 13.12 -1.48
C GLU A 7 8.67 12.67 -0.16
N ARG A 8 9.56 11.67 -0.20
CA ARG A 8 10.31 11.18 0.96
C ARG A 8 11.75 11.65 0.87
N ILE A 9 12.13 12.51 1.81
CA ILE A 9 13.49 13.01 1.97
C ILE A 9 14.17 12.21 3.06
N GLU A 10 15.33 11.66 2.76
CA GLU A 10 16.17 10.94 3.73
C GLU A 10 17.18 11.88 4.38
N ARG A 11 17.23 11.85 5.72
CA ARG A 11 18.26 12.51 6.54
C ARG A 11 19.02 11.46 7.34
N GLU A 12 19.98 11.86 8.15
CA GLU A 12 20.82 10.92 8.92
C GLU A 12 19.97 9.97 9.80
N ASN A 13 19.06 10.52 10.62
CA ASN A 13 18.29 9.77 11.62
C ASN A 13 16.77 9.74 11.37
N GLU A 14 16.29 10.48 10.38
CA GLU A 14 14.85 10.61 10.11
C GLU A 14 14.55 10.55 8.61
N TYR A 15 13.30 10.23 8.30
CA TYR A 15 12.66 10.51 7.01
C TYR A 15 11.69 11.67 7.17
N ILE A 16 11.62 12.53 6.15
CA ILE A 16 10.59 13.56 6.04
C ILE A 16 9.69 13.20 4.87
N PHE A 17 8.39 13.14 5.16
CA PHE A 17 7.35 12.89 4.18
C PHE A 17 6.58 14.19 3.94
N ASN A 18 6.72 14.75 2.73
CA ASN A 18 5.97 15.92 2.27
C ASN A 18 4.84 15.47 1.34
N LYS A 19 3.59 15.70 1.74
CA LYS A 19 2.42 15.34 0.93
C LYS A 19 2.37 16.24 -0.30
N ILE A 20 2.35 15.63 -1.47
CA ILE A 20 2.28 16.33 -2.75
C ILE A 20 0.82 16.41 -3.21
N SER A 21 0.14 15.28 -3.26
CA SER A 21 -1.21 15.21 -3.82
C SER A 21 -1.98 13.96 -3.38
N ILE A 22 -3.27 13.95 -3.68
CA ILE A 22 -4.12 12.76 -3.56
C ILE A 22 -3.89 11.86 -4.78
N PHE A 23 -3.55 10.60 -4.55
CA PHE A 23 -3.48 9.59 -5.59
C PHE A 23 -4.81 8.85 -5.70
N LYS A 24 -5.53 9.07 -6.79
CA LYS A 24 -6.80 8.38 -7.06
C LYS A 24 -6.56 7.08 -7.84
N ALA A 25 -7.37 6.08 -7.54
CA ALA A 25 -7.54 4.86 -8.32
C ALA A 25 -6.29 3.97 -8.48
N ILE A 26 -5.68 3.53 -7.35
CA ILE A 26 -4.66 2.45 -7.36
C ILE A 26 -5.06 1.26 -8.25
N PRO A 27 -6.29 0.70 -8.15
CA PRO A 27 -6.67 -0.41 -9.02
C PRO A 27 -6.45 -0.10 -10.49
N ARG A 28 -6.81 1.11 -10.93
CA ARG A 28 -6.68 1.55 -12.33
C ARG A 28 -5.27 1.90 -12.76
N ARG A 29 -4.51 2.59 -11.92
CA ARG A 29 -3.24 3.20 -12.32
C ARG A 29 -2.02 2.36 -12.00
N ILE A 30 -2.15 1.40 -11.08
CA ILE A 30 -1.04 0.56 -10.60
C ILE A 30 -1.34 -0.91 -10.85
N ILE A 31 -2.50 -1.41 -10.40
CA ILE A 31 -2.77 -2.85 -10.46
C ILE A 31 -3.16 -3.31 -11.86
N LYS A 32 -4.05 -2.59 -12.56
CA LYS A 32 -4.50 -2.96 -13.92
C LYS A 32 -3.37 -3.05 -14.94
N PRO A 33 -2.43 -2.10 -15.02
CA PRO A 33 -1.25 -2.25 -15.89
C PRO A 33 -0.48 -3.54 -15.60
N LYS A 34 -0.32 -3.90 -14.32
CA LYS A 34 0.35 -5.15 -13.95
C LYS A 34 -0.45 -6.40 -14.36
N LEU A 35 -1.78 -6.37 -14.21
CA LEU A 35 -2.63 -7.46 -14.68
C LEU A 35 -2.54 -7.64 -16.20
N ASP A 36 -2.48 -6.55 -16.96
CA ASP A 36 -2.33 -6.60 -18.42
C ASP A 36 -0.99 -7.17 -18.85
N GLU A 37 0.09 -6.79 -18.14
CA GLU A 37 1.44 -7.32 -18.38
C GLU A 37 1.52 -8.84 -18.21
N ILE A 38 0.88 -9.38 -17.17
CA ILE A 38 1.01 -10.81 -16.81
C ILE A 38 -0.04 -11.71 -17.47
N LYS A 39 -1.08 -11.14 -18.09
CA LYS A 39 -2.25 -11.88 -18.58
C LYS A 39 -1.86 -13.01 -19.53
N ASP A 40 -0.92 -12.75 -20.43
CA ASP A 40 -0.51 -13.71 -21.46
C ASP A 40 0.65 -14.62 -21.01
N ILE A 41 1.27 -14.32 -19.86
CA ILE A 41 2.39 -15.08 -19.28
C ILE A 41 1.88 -16.14 -18.29
N CYS A 42 0.71 -15.88 -17.71
CA CYS A 42 0.08 -16.72 -16.71
C CYS A 42 -0.38 -18.07 -17.28
N VAL A 43 0.43 -19.11 -17.12
CA VAL A 43 0.08 -20.50 -17.45
C VAL A 43 -0.18 -21.28 -16.15
N LYS A 44 -1.33 -21.98 -16.05
CA LYS A 44 -1.66 -22.99 -15.02
C LYS A 44 -1.17 -22.66 -13.59
N ASP A 45 -1.90 -21.81 -12.89
CA ASP A 45 -1.78 -21.61 -11.44
C ASP A 45 -0.42 -21.06 -10.94
N LYS A 46 0.32 -20.34 -11.79
CA LYS A 46 1.50 -19.55 -11.39
C LYS A 46 1.31 -18.07 -11.72
N CYS A 47 0.32 -17.45 -11.08
CA CYS A 47 -0.07 -16.06 -11.31
C CYS A 47 0.30 -15.11 -10.17
N GLY A 48 1.33 -15.46 -9.42
CA GLY A 48 1.94 -14.60 -8.41
C GLY A 48 2.75 -13.48 -9.05
N TRP A 49 2.58 -12.26 -8.55
CA TRP A 49 3.33 -11.09 -9.01
C TRP A 49 3.64 -10.14 -7.85
N LYS A 50 4.62 -9.27 -8.08
CA LYS A 50 5.07 -8.26 -7.14
C LYS A 50 5.21 -6.91 -7.83
N LEU A 51 4.85 -5.84 -7.12
CA LEU A 51 5.26 -4.47 -7.40
C LEU A 51 6.09 -4.00 -6.21
N SER A 52 7.34 -3.64 -6.46
CA SER A 52 8.24 -3.04 -5.49
C SER A 52 7.97 -1.55 -5.31
N SER A 53 8.58 -0.93 -4.29
CA SER A 53 8.51 0.51 -4.10
C SER A 53 9.01 1.27 -5.32
N ASP A 54 9.98 0.75 -6.07
CA ASP A 54 10.50 1.40 -7.27
C ASP A 54 9.52 1.28 -8.44
N ASP A 55 8.87 0.12 -8.62
CA ASP A 55 7.81 -0.07 -9.61
C ASP A 55 6.64 0.90 -9.34
N ILE A 56 6.28 1.05 -8.07
CA ILE A 56 5.25 1.99 -7.62
C ILE A 56 5.70 3.42 -7.90
N THR A 57 6.91 3.84 -7.51
CA THR A 57 7.45 5.18 -7.79
C THR A 57 7.41 5.49 -9.29
N ASN A 58 7.87 4.57 -10.13
CA ASN A 58 7.86 4.73 -11.58
C ASN A 58 6.42 4.88 -12.11
N SER A 59 5.49 4.08 -11.60
CA SER A 59 4.06 4.20 -11.93
C SER A 59 3.51 5.57 -11.53
N LEU A 60 3.87 6.11 -10.37
CA LEU A 60 3.43 7.43 -9.92
C LEU A 60 3.91 8.53 -10.87
N ILE A 61 5.20 8.52 -11.23
CA ILE A 61 5.80 9.50 -12.15
C ILE A 61 5.14 9.42 -13.52
N ASN A 62 4.98 8.22 -14.07
CA ASN A 62 4.36 8.02 -15.39
C ASN A 62 2.88 8.43 -15.43
N ASN A 63 2.18 8.39 -14.30
CA ASN A 63 0.78 8.79 -14.18
C ASN A 63 0.60 10.27 -13.79
N ASN A 64 1.67 11.02 -13.53
CA ASN A 64 1.59 12.40 -13.10
C ASN A 64 2.72 13.26 -13.69
N SER A 65 2.38 14.04 -14.72
CA SER A 65 3.31 14.94 -15.42
C SER A 65 3.90 16.05 -14.55
N GLU A 66 3.33 16.32 -13.38
CA GLU A 66 3.84 17.33 -12.43
C GLU A 66 4.98 16.80 -11.55
N LEU A 67 5.19 15.48 -11.50
CA LEU A 67 6.28 14.88 -10.74
C LEU A 67 7.57 14.92 -11.57
N ILE A 68 8.59 15.57 -11.03
CA ILE A 68 9.91 15.70 -11.69
C ILE A 68 10.79 14.48 -11.37
N LYS A 69 11.73 14.15 -12.26
CA LYS A 69 12.74 13.12 -11.95
C LYS A 69 13.72 13.64 -10.90
N GLY A 70 14.12 12.78 -9.96
CA GLY A 70 15.11 13.09 -8.92
C GLY A 70 14.61 12.79 -7.51
N PRO A 71 13.50 13.41 -7.05
CA PRO A 71 12.93 13.11 -5.75
C PRO A 71 12.43 11.67 -5.60
N LYS A 72 12.47 11.13 -4.37
CA LYS A 72 11.89 9.82 -4.07
C LYS A 72 10.40 9.98 -3.74
N TYR A 73 9.55 9.72 -4.72
CA TYR A 73 8.11 9.69 -4.49
C TYR A 73 7.63 8.32 -4.01
N VAL A 74 6.79 8.33 -2.99
CA VAL A 74 6.25 7.14 -2.35
C VAL A 74 4.73 7.23 -2.22
N LEU A 75 4.09 6.07 -2.16
CA LEU A 75 2.65 5.96 -2.00
C LEU A 75 2.32 5.70 -0.54
N VAL A 76 1.49 6.56 0.05
CA VAL A 76 1.05 6.45 1.44
C VAL A 76 -0.46 6.23 1.47
N ILE A 77 -0.90 5.25 2.26
CA ILE A 77 -2.29 4.92 2.49
C ILE A 77 -2.77 5.53 3.81
N ASP A 78 -3.98 6.07 3.82
CA ASP A 78 -4.68 6.45 5.06
C ASP A 78 -5.76 5.40 5.34
N LEU A 79 -5.51 4.62 6.39
CA LEU A 79 -6.38 3.52 6.78
C LEU A 79 -7.58 3.98 7.58
N LYS A 80 -7.53 5.18 8.17
CA LYS A 80 -8.60 5.73 9.03
C LYS A 80 -8.98 7.17 8.60
N PRO A 81 -9.34 7.40 7.33
CA PRO A 81 -9.51 8.74 6.78
C PRO A 81 -10.71 9.51 7.33
N LYS A 82 -11.68 8.79 7.92
CA LYS A 82 -12.87 9.39 8.55
C LYS A 82 -12.67 9.64 10.04
N ASN A 83 -11.56 9.19 10.63
CA ASN A 83 -11.28 9.40 12.04
C ASN A 83 -10.86 10.87 12.25
N ARG A 84 -11.52 11.54 13.19
CA ARG A 84 -11.25 12.94 13.56
C ARG A 84 -10.37 13.09 14.79
N GLU A 85 -9.85 11.98 15.32
CA GLU A 85 -9.07 11.92 16.55
C GLU A 85 -7.72 11.19 16.35
N ALA A 86 -7.48 10.62 15.17
CA ALA A 86 -6.26 9.86 14.90
C ALA A 86 -5.90 9.90 13.43
N VAL A 87 -4.59 9.89 13.16
CA VAL A 87 -4.00 9.75 11.83
C VAL A 87 -3.33 8.39 11.76
N SER A 88 -3.62 7.63 10.70
CA SER A 88 -3.13 6.27 10.49
C SER A 88 -2.59 6.15 9.06
N LEU A 89 -1.36 6.60 8.88
CA LEU A 89 -0.64 6.68 7.61
C LEU A 89 0.44 5.62 7.52
N PHE A 90 0.44 4.89 6.41
CA PHE A 90 1.44 3.86 6.13
C PHE A 90 1.99 4.01 4.72
N GLN A 91 3.30 3.92 4.56
CA GLN A 91 3.92 3.83 3.25
C GLN A 91 3.73 2.40 2.72
N ILE A 92 3.33 2.27 1.45
CA ILE A 92 3.32 1.00 0.74
C ILE A 92 4.73 0.75 0.20
N GLU A 93 5.38 -0.32 0.66
CA GLU A 93 6.71 -0.74 0.22
C GLU A 93 6.63 -1.76 -0.91
N ASN A 94 5.72 -2.73 -0.79
CA ASN A 94 5.51 -3.76 -1.79
C ASN A 94 4.03 -4.11 -1.88
N ILE A 95 3.58 -4.45 -3.09
CA ILE A 95 2.28 -5.07 -3.33
C ILE A 95 2.56 -6.45 -3.91
N TYR A 96 2.15 -7.48 -3.20
CA TYR A 96 2.12 -8.85 -3.71
C TYR A 96 0.70 -9.15 -4.15
N GLY A 97 0.55 -9.77 -5.30
CA GLY A 97 -0.75 -10.23 -5.78
C GLY A 97 -0.66 -11.64 -6.32
N TYR A 98 -1.80 -12.33 -6.28
CA TYR A 98 -1.97 -13.60 -6.98
C TYR A 98 -3.27 -13.50 -7.76
N SER A 99 -3.19 -13.52 -9.09
CA SER A 99 -4.36 -13.24 -9.92
C SER A 99 -5.08 -14.51 -10.33
N TYR A 100 -6.35 -14.63 -9.93
CA TYR A 100 -7.27 -15.63 -10.46
C TYR A 100 -7.95 -15.11 -11.74
N LYS A 101 -8.87 -15.91 -12.27
CA LYS A 101 -9.68 -15.56 -13.45
C LYS A 101 -10.49 -14.27 -13.27
N ASP A 102 -11.08 -14.08 -12.10
CA ASP A 102 -12.12 -13.08 -11.83
C ASP A 102 -11.82 -12.14 -10.65
N TRP A 103 -10.83 -12.45 -9.81
CA TRP A 103 -10.40 -11.60 -8.70
C TRP A 103 -8.90 -11.75 -8.40
N THR A 104 -8.36 -10.81 -7.63
CA THR A 104 -6.94 -10.80 -7.25
C THR A 104 -6.79 -10.47 -5.77
N PRO A 105 -6.49 -11.45 -4.89
CA PRO A 105 -5.99 -11.16 -3.55
C PRO A 105 -4.65 -10.42 -3.59
N LEU A 106 -4.46 -9.55 -2.61
CA LEU A 106 -3.30 -8.69 -2.46
C LEU A 106 -2.79 -8.75 -1.03
N CYS A 107 -1.47 -8.79 -0.87
CA CYS A 107 -0.78 -8.51 0.38
C CYS A 107 0.03 -7.23 0.20
N LEU A 108 -0.29 -6.21 1.00
CA LEU A 108 0.47 -4.99 1.09
C LEU A 108 1.53 -5.14 2.18
N GLU A 109 2.79 -4.95 1.83
CA GLU A 109 3.85 -4.72 2.81
C GLU A 109 3.95 -3.21 3.05
N LEU A 110 3.79 -2.82 4.30
CA LEU A 110 3.64 -1.45 4.76
C LEU A 110 4.75 -1.08 5.74
N ARG A 111 5.07 0.22 5.81
CA ARG A 111 5.84 0.82 6.91
C ARG A 111 5.06 1.94 7.54
N GLU A 112 5.10 2.04 8.87
CA GLU A 112 4.40 3.09 9.60
C GLU A 112 5.01 4.46 9.29
N VAL A 113 4.18 5.39 8.84
CA VAL A 113 4.55 6.80 8.69
C VAL A 113 4.05 7.59 9.90
N ARG A 114 2.82 7.30 10.36
CA ARG A 114 2.23 7.87 11.59
C ARG A 114 1.01 7.04 12.00
N ASP A 115 1.03 6.44 13.19
CA ASP A 115 -0.16 5.81 13.80
C ASP A 115 -0.40 6.41 15.20
N GLU A 116 -0.89 7.64 15.25
CA GLU A 116 -1.19 8.34 16.51
C GLU A 116 -2.54 7.84 17.07
N ARG A 117 -2.48 6.81 17.90
CA ARG A 117 -3.62 6.38 18.72
C ARG A 117 -3.67 7.36 19.91
N TYR A 118 -4.77 8.10 20.07
CA TYR A 118 -5.12 8.87 21.27
C TYR A 118 -4.62 10.32 21.44
N VAL A 119 -4.28 11.05 20.37
CA VAL A 119 -4.02 12.50 20.49
C VAL A 119 -5.19 13.27 19.88
N TYR A 120 -5.94 14.01 20.70
CA TYR A 120 -6.97 14.92 20.20
C TYR A 120 -6.29 16.11 19.52
N VAL A 121 -6.06 16.03 18.21
CA VAL A 121 -5.35 17.08 17.49
C VAL A 121 -6.32 18.00 16.77
N LYS A 122 -6.15 19.30 16.98
CA LYS A 122 -6.73 20.34 16.14
C LYS A 122 -6.07 20.25 14.75
N ASP A 123 -6.89 20.17 13.71
CA ASP A 123 -6.47 20.19 12.29
C ASP A 123 -5.67 18.97 11.78
N ILE A 124 -6.35 17.81 11.77
CA ILE A 124 -5.83 16.53 11.28
C ILE A 124 -5.31 16.57 9.84
N GLU A 125 -5.94 17.34 8.95
CA GLU A 125 -5.50 17.37 7.56
C GLU A 125 -4.13 18.02 7.40
N ASN A 126 -3.84 19.06 8.18
CA ASN A 126 -2.51 19.65 8.20
C ASN A 126 -1.43 18.71 8.75
N GLN A 127 -1.77 17.82 9.68
CA GLN A 127 -0.82 16.81 10.16
C GLN A 127 -0.41 15.77 9.12
N LYS A 128 -1.18 15.64 8.02
CA LYS A 128 -0.83 14.78 6.90
C LYS A 128 0.13 15.49 5.92
N ASN A 129 0.34 16.80 6.01
CA ASN A 129 1.10 17.52 4.99
C ASN A 129 2.62 17.36 5.14
N ASN A 130 3.12 17.29 6.37
CA ASN A 130 4.54 17.09 6.67
C ASN A 130 4.66 16.15 7.88
N VAL A 131 5.30 14.99 7.67
CA VAL A 131 5.49 13.98 8.71
C VAL A 131 6.96 13.66 8.85
N LYS A 132 7.48 13.69 10.08
CA LYS A 132 8.83 13.25 10.42
C LYS A 132 8.74 11.85 11.02
N VAL A 133 9.61 10.96 10.57
CA VAL A 133 9.62 9.56 10.99
C VAL A 133 11.02 9.15 11.37
N ASP A 134 11.19 8.63 12.58
CA ASP A 134 12.47 8.11 13.05
C ASP A 134 12.86 6.85 12.25
N LYS A 135 14.11 6.77 11.80
CA LYS A 135 14.57 5.64 10.98
C LYS A 135 14.52 4.29 11.70
N LYS A 136 14.63 4.26 13.03
CA LYS A 136 14.58 3.03 13.83
C LYS A 136 13.17 2.48 13.85
N THR A 137 12.16 3.32 14.09
CA THR A 137 10.75 2.88 14.08
C THR A 137 10.27 2.55 12.68
N PHE A 138 10.79 3.25 11.66
CA PHE A 138 10.47 2.97 10.25
C PHE A 138 10.92 1.59 9.76
N GLN A 139 11.79 0.88 10.51
CA GLN A 139 12.21 -0.48 10.11
C GLN A 139 11.12 -1.55 10.25
N VAL A 140 10.05 -1.27 10.99
CA VAL A 140 8.99 -2.26 11.23
C VAL A 140 8.10 -2.42 10.00
N LYS A 141 7.99 -3.66 9.53
CA LYS A 141 7.09 -4.05 8.43
C LYS A 141 5.74 -4.49 8.96
N ILE A 142 4.67 -4.02 8.34
CA ILE A 142 3.29 -4.35 8.69
C ILE A 142 2.62 -4.89 7.44
N TYR A 143 1.76 -5.90 7.59
CA TYR A 143 1.10 -6.55 6.45
C TYR A 143 -0.40 -6.31 6.47
N GLU A 144 -0.98 -5.97 5.32
CA GLU A 144 -2.42 -5.82 5.14
C GLU A 144 -2.89 -6.66 3.96
N PHE A 145 -3.98 -7.40 4.13
CA PHE A 145 -4.54 -8.26 3.08
C PHE A 145 -5.80 -7.65 2.48
N LEU A 146 -5.74 -7.30 1.19
CA LEU A 146 -6.87 -6.75 0.44
C LEU A 146 -7.20 -7.66 -0.73
N TYR A 147 -8.23 -7.31 -1.48
CA TYR A 147 -8.47 -7.89 -2.79
C TYR A 147 -9.19 -6.90 -3.70
N ILE A 148 -9.00 -7.09 -5.00
CA ILE A 148 -9.79 -6.41 -6.03
C ILE A 148 -10.69 -7.42 -6.73
N GLN A 149 -11.88 -6.97 -7.14
CA GLN A 149 -12.87 -7.78 -7.85
C GLN A 149 -12.55 -7.91 -9.35
N MET A 150 -11.27 -7.96 -9.71
CA MET A 150 -10.80 -8.14 -11.08
C MET A 150 -9.67 -9.15 -11.10
N GLY A 151 -9.77 -10.10 -12.01
CA GLY A 151 -8.73 -11.08 -12.32
C GLY A 151 -8.19 -10.88 -13.74
N LEU A 152 -7.59 -11.93 -14.29
CA LEU A 152 -6.96 -11.91 -15.61
C LEU A 152 -7.95 -11.86 -16.77
N GLU A 153 -9.13 -12.47 -16.61
CA GLU A 153 -10.11 -12.58 -17.69
C GLU A 153 -11.35 -11.72 -17.47
N SER A 154 -11.78 -11.55 -16.22
CA SER A 154 -13.07 -10.94 -15.90
C SER A 154 -13.07 -10.20 -14.56
N GLY A 155 -14.17 -9.51 -14.28
CA GLY A 155 -14.40 -8.78 -13.05
C GLY A 155 -14.56 -7.27 -13.25
N LYS A 156 -14.73 -6.55 -12.14
CA LYS A 156 -14.80 -5.10 -12.07
C LYS A 156 -13.58 -4.57 -11.34
N LEU A 157 -12.97 -3.52 -11.88
CA LEU A 157 -11.79 -2.90 -11.30
C LEU A 157 -12.13 -2.03 -10.07
N ASN A 158 -12.63 -2.70 -9.05
CA ASN A 158 -13.02 -2.13 -7.77
C ASN A 158 -12.35 -2.92 -6.67
N TRP A 159 -12.13 -2.26 -5.54
CA TRP A 159 -11.84 -2.97 -4.31
C TRP A 159 -12.99 -3.93 -3.99
N GLY A 160 -12.68 -5.01 -3.27
CA GLY A 160 -13.67 -5.84 -2.60
C GLY A 160 -14.56 -5.08 -1.62
N MET A 161 -15.31 -5.78 -0.78
CA MET A 161 -16.09 -5.15 0.31
C MET A 161 -15.16 -4.51 1.36
N VAL A 162 -14.55 -3.37 1.01
CA VAL A 162 -13.70 -2.58 1.90
C VAL A 162 -14.63 -1.71 2.73
N GLY A 163 -14.84 -2.08 3.99
CA GLY A 163 -15.56 -1.26 4.96
C GLY A 163 -16.51 -1.99 5.93
N THR A 164 -16.72 -3.30 5.79
CA THR A 164 -17.49 -4.11 6.76
C THR A 164 -16.61 -5.06 7.57
N VAL A 165 -15.49 -5.49 7.00
CA VAL A 165 -14.43 -6.24 7.67
C VAL A 165 -13.12 -5.59 7.23
N ASN A 166 -12.51 -4.78 8.11
CA ASN A 166 -11.18 -4.26 7.82
C ASN A 166 -10.22 -5.45 7.66
N ALA A 167 -9.36 -5.38 6.65
CA ALA A 167 -8.19 -6.24 6.58
C ALA A 167 -7.40 -6.11 7.89
N ALA A 168 -7.05 -7.23 8.50
CA ALA A 168 -6.22 -7.19 9.70
C ALA A 168 -4.85 -6.60 9.32
N LEU A 169 -4.41 -5.59 10.07
CA LEU A 169 -3.02 -5.16 10.06
C LEU A 169 -2.23 -6.14 10.92
N LEU A 170 -1.30 -6.85 10.31
CA LEU A 170 -0.48 -7.84 10.98
C LEU A 170 0.92 -7.26 11.19
N TRP A 171 1.27 -7.06 12.47
CA TRP A 171 2.64 -6.78 12.89
C TRP A 171 3.52 -8.03 12.70
N PRO A 172 4.86 -7.88 12.69
CA PRO A 172 5.78 -8.98 12.36
C PRO A 172 5.61 -10.23 13.22
N ASP A 173 5.26 -10.08 14.49
CA ASP A 173 5.01 -11.15 15.45
C ASP A 173 3.75 -11.96 15.09
N ALA A 174 2.62 -11.28 14.84
CA ALA A 174 1.38 -11.93 14.43
C ALA A 174 1.53 -12.62 13.06
N MET A 175 2.17 -11.97 12.09
CA MET A 175 2.43 -12.55 10.77
C MET A 175 3.32 -13.80 10.87
N ARG A 176 4.39 -13.73 11.68
CA ARG A 176 5.27 -14.88 11.94
C ARG A 176 4.49 -16.05 12.53
N TYR A 177 3.67 -15.80 13.55
CA TYR A 177 2.86 -16.85 14.16
C TYR A 177 1.98 -17.57 13.14
N PHE A 178 1.27 -16.83 12.26
CA PHE A 178 0.42 -17.47 11.25
C PHE A 178 1.21 -18.27 10.22
N ILE A 179 2.34 -17.77 9.75
CA ILE A 179 3.22 -18.52 8.84
C ILE A 179 3.69 -19.82 9.50
N GLU A 180 4.15 -19.75 10.75
CA GLU A 180 4.75 -20.91 11.43
C GLU A 180 3.72 -21.94 11.92
N LYS A 181 2.51 -21.50 12.29
CA LYS A 181 1.53 -22.34 13.00
C LYS A 181 0.26 -22.65 12.24
N CYS A 182 -0.11 -21.87 11.24
CA CYS A 182 -1.37 -22.04 10.51
C CYS A 182 -1.17 -22.44 9.06
N ILE A 183 -0.12 -21.93 8.40
CA ILE A 183 0.12 -22.18 6.99
C ILE A 183 1.04 -23.39 6.84
N HIS A 184 0.44 -24.53 6.53
CA HIS A 184 1.16 -25.74 6.13
C HIS A 184 1.01 -25.93 4.63
N PHE A 185 2.11 -25.87 3.90
CA PHE A 185 2.11 -26.25 2.49
C PHE A 185 2.20 -27.77 2.40
N THR A 186 1.11 -28.42 2.03
CA THR A 186 1.15 -29.79 1.52
C THR A 186 1.36 -29.71 0.01
N GLU A 187 2.43 -30.34 -0.47
CA GLU A 187 2.74 -30.47 -1.90
C GLU A 187 1.64 -31.19 -2.68
#